data_AF-A0A6S7IX30-F1
#
_entry.id   AF-A0A6S7IX30-F1
#
_cell.length_a   1.000
_cell.length_b   1.000
_cell.length_c   1.000
_cell.angle_alpha   90.00
_cell.angle_beta   90.00
_cell.angle_gamma   90.00
#
_symmetry.space_group_name_H-M   'P 1'
#
loop_
_entity.id
_entity.type
_entity.pdbx_description
1 polymer ?
#
loop_
_entity_poly.entity_id
_entity_poly.type
_entity_poly.pdbx_seq_one_letter_code
_entity_poly.pdbx_strand_id
1 'polypeptide(L)'
;MAFVLIPTLKLVYGQRGYCRKESSLHCAFKCLCTWHEARQQALAQNIARTSYVEILNAILSEETGLKLREDNECIEGHLRRECGQIVRKSSEKCGSSHRKLFKKELKLAVQFDDLASMAELEKKLASKLLKNKDLEKRCEDLVKELFKAQDAERMASKNFARAEEIANLKNENRNLHDYLEESWSKRGIF
;
A
#
# COMPACT_ATOMS: atom_id res chain seq x y z
N MET A 1 -25.58 -43.02 16.97
CA MET A 1 -25.21 -42.77 15.56
C MET A 1 -23.84 -42.11 15.54
N ALA A 2 -22.86 -42.81 14.98
CA ALA A 2 -21.45 -42.42 14.99
C ALA A 2 -21.19 -41.25 14.03
N PHE A 3 -20.72 -40.11 14.55
CA PHE A 3 -20.21 -39.01 13.75
C PHE A 3 -18.72 -39.23 13.52
N VAL A 4 -18.36 -39.57 12.28
CA VAL A 4 -16.97 -39.76 11.86
C VAL A 4 -16.28 -38.39 11.82
N LEU A 5 -15.36 -38.18 12.76
CA LEU A 5 -14.36 -37.12 12.77
C LEU A 5 -13.49 -37.24 11.51
N ILE A 6 -13.62 -36.26 10.62
CA ILE A 6 -12.62 -35.94 9.58
C ILE A 6 -11.97 -34.65 10.08
N PRO A 7 -10.63 -34.55 10.13
CA PRO A 7 -9.90 -33.61 11.00
C PRO A 7 -10.21 -32.16 10.63
N THR A 8 -11.13 -31.54 11.36
CA THR A 8 -11.42 -30.11 11.31
C THR A 8 -10.50 -29.48 12.35
N LEU A 9 -9.55 -28.67 11.89
CA LEU A 9 -8.59 -28.02 12.77
C LEU A 9 -9.31 -27.01 13.67
N LYS A 10 -9.22 -27.24 14.99
CA LYS A 10 -9.38 -26.27 16.07
C LYS A 10 -8.20 -25.30 16.06
N LEU A 11 -8.46 -24.01 16.26
CA LEU A 11 -7.46 -23.00 16.61
C LEU A 11 -7.08 -23.14 18.08
N VAL A 12 -5.90 -23.69 18.40
CA VAL A 12 -5.21 -23.41 19.66
C VAL A 12 -3.70 -23.52 19.43
N TYR A 13 -3.00 -22.38 19.36
CA TYR A 13 -1.56 -22.23 19.65
C TYR A 13 -1.33 -20.73 20.01
N GLY A 14 -0.95 -20.30 21.22
CA GLY A 14 -0.58 -21.03 22.42
C GLY A 14 -0.64 -20.18 23.71
N GLN A 15 -0.71 -20.92 24.82
CA GLN A 15 -0.35 -20.63 26.22
C GLN A 15 -0.58 -19.25 26.87
N ARG A 16 -1.40 -19.35 27.93
CA ARG A 16 -1.45 -18.54 29.16
C ARG A 16 -1.92 -17.10 29.02
N GLY A 17 -3.19 -16.93 29.36
CA GLY A 17 -3.70 -15.71 29.96
C GLY A 17 -4.82 -15.08 29.15
N TYR A 18 -5.97 -14.99 29.79
CA TYR A 18 -7.10 -14.11 29.47
C TYR A 18 -8.14 -14.58 28.46
N CYS A 19 -9.35 -14.72 29.02
CA CYS A 19 -10.65 -14.90 28.41
C CYS A 19 -10.82 -14.13 27.10
N ARG A 20 -10.99 -14.80 25.95
CA ARG A 20 -11.51 -14.18 24.74
C ARG A 20 -12.52 -15.10 24.07
N LYS A 21 -13.67 -14.51 23.74
CA LYS A 21 -14.79 -15.17 23.06
C LYS A 21 -14.29 -15.64 21.69
N GLU A 22 -14.56 -16.88 21.31
CA GLU A 22 -14.28 -17.39 19.97
C GLU A 22 -15.54 -17.25 19.11
N SER A 23 -15.38 -16.83 17.84
CA SER A 23 -16.45 -16.89 16.85
C SER A 23 -16.18 -18.02 15.87
N SER A 24 -17.24 -18.70 15.43
CA SER A 24 -17.12 -19.70 14.37
C SER A 24 -17.77 -19.23 13.09
N LEU A 25 -16.99 -19.20 12.04
CA LEU A 25 -17.41 -19.03 10.67
C LEU A 25 -17.75 -20.37 10.03
N HIS A 26 -18.83 -20.41 9.27
CA HIS A 26 -19.24 -21.58 8.52
C HIS A 26 -19.21 -21.24 7.03
N CYS A 27 -18.42 -21.98 6.26
CA CYS A 27 -18.35 -21.83 4.81
C CYS A 27 -18.89 -23.10 4.15
N ALA A 28 -19.97 -22.98 3.39
CA ALA A 28 -20.52 -24.10 2.64
C ALA A 28 -19.48 -24.66 1.65
N PHE A 29 -19.46 -25.98 1.47
CA PHE A 29 -18.56 -26.66 0.53
C PHE A 29 -18.69 -26.09 -0.88
N LYS A 30 -19.92 -25.78 -1.31
CA LYS A 30 -20.20 -25.15 -2.60
C LYS A 30 -19.45 -23.83 -2.78
N CYS A 31 -19.41 -23.00 -1.73
CA CYS A 31 -18.71 -21.72 -1.74
C CYS A 31 -17.19 -21.91 -1.90
N LEU A 32 -16.61 -22.92 -1.25
CA LEU A 32 -15.18 -23.21 -1.34
C LEU A 32 -14.78 -23.68 -2.76
N CYS A 33 -15.64 -24.44 -3.44
CA CYS A 33 -15.45 -24.77 -4.86
C CYS A 33 -15.46 -23.51 -5.72
N THR A 34 -16.46 -22.64 -5.57
CA THR A 34 -16.52 -21.39 -6.34
C THR A 34 -15.36 -20.46 -6.03
N TRP A 35 -14.84 -20.43 -4.80
CA TRP A 35 -13.63 -19.64 -4.48
C TRP A 35 -12.40 -20.16 -5.22
N HIS A 36 -12.25 -21.48 -5.28
CA HIS A 36 -11.15 -22.10 -6.01
C HIS A 36 -11.23 -21.77 -7.49
N GLU A 37 -12.40 -21.93 -8.10
CA GLU A 37 -12.65 -21.64 -9.51
C GLU A 37 -12.43 -20.16 -9.84
N ALA A 38 -13.03 -19.25 -9.07
CA ALA A 38 -12.87 -17.81 -9.25
C ALA A 38 -11.40 -17.39 -9.18
N ARG A 39 -10.63 -17.97 -8.26
CA ARG A 39 -9.20 -17.72 -8.16
C ARG A 39 -8.45 -18.23 -9.39
N GLN A 40 -8.71 -19.45 -9.85
CA GLN A 40 -8.06 -20.00 -11.05
C GLN A 40 -8.36 -19.12 -12.27
N GLN A 41 -9.59 -18.64 -12.41
CA GLN A 41 -9.99 -17.72 -13.46
C GLN A 41 -9.27 -16.38 -13.36
N ALA A 42 -9.13 -15.80 -12.16
CA ALA A 42 -8.39 -14.56 -11.94
C ALA A 42 -6.89 -14.70 -12.31
N LEU A 43 -6.27 -15.85 -11.97
CA LEU A 43 -4.90 -16.16 -12.40
C LEU A 43 -4.80 -16.24 -13.93
N ALA A 44 -5.77 -16.88 -14.59
CA ALA A 44 -5.79 -16.99 -16.05
C ALA A 44 -5.96 -15.63 -16.75
N GLN A 45 -6.63 -14.69 -16.10
CA GLN A 45 -6.89 -13.34 -16.63
C GLN A 45 -5.79 -12.31 -16.31
N ASN A 46 -4.68 -12.70 -15.67
CA ASN A 46 -3.62 -11.79 -15.22
C ASN A 46 -4.13 -10.62 -14.35
N ILE A 47 -5.27 -10.80 -13.68
CA ILE A 47 -5.75 -9.85 -12.69
C ILE A 47 -4.87 -10.02 -11.44
N ALA A 48 -4.66 -8.94 -10.68
CA ALA A 48 -3.97 -8.99 -9.38
C ALA A 48 -4.43 -10.23 -8.60
N ARG A 49 -3.47 -11.00 -8.07
CA ARG A 49 -3.72 -12.33 -7.46
C ARG A 49 -4.73 -12.23 -6.33
N THR A 50 -6.01 -12.49 -6.62
CA THR A 50 -7.05 -12.50 -5.58
C THR A 50 -6.75 -13.62 -4.58
N SER A 51 -6.64 -13.26 -3.30
CA SER A 51 -6.40 -14.21 -2.21
C SER A 51 -7.70 -14.94 -1.81
N TYR A 52 -7.60 -16.14 -1.22
CA TYR A 52 -8.79 -16.81 -0.66
C TYR A 52 -9.38 -15.99 0.49
N VAL A 53 -8.54 -15.30 1.26
CA VAL A 53 -8.98 -14.37 2.32
C VAL A 53 -9.74 -13.18 1.75
N GLU A 54 -9.36 -12.64 0.59
CA GLU A 54 -10.11 -11.56 -0.07
C GLU A 54 -11.50 -12.02 -0.51
N ILE A 55 -11.61 -13.22 -1.10
CA ILE A 55 -12.89 -13.80 -1.50
C ILE A 55 -13.76 -14.06 -0.26
N LEU A 56 -13.17 -14.63 0.81
CA LEU A 56 -13.87 -14.83 2.07
C LEU A 56 -14.35 -13.50 2.65
N ASN A 57 -13.50 -12.48 2.65
CA ASN A 57 -13.83 -11.15 3.14
C ASN A 57 -14.99 -10.50 2.38
N ALA A 58 -15.08 -10.70 1.06
CA ALA A 58 -16.20 -10.20 0.27
C ALA A 58 -17.54 -10.78 0.77
N ILE A 59 -17.58 -12.08 1.03
CA ILE A 59 -18.78 -12.78 1.52
C ILE A 59 -19.10 -12.38 2.96
N LEU A 60 -18.08 -12.30 3.83
CA LEU A 60 -18.28 -11.87 5.22
C LEU A 60 -18.80 -10.45 5.33
N SER A 61 -18.31 -9.57 4.45
CA SER A 61 -18.74 -8.18 4.42
C SER A 61 -20.22 -8.09 4.05
N GLU A 62 -20.68 -8.92 3.11
CA GLU A 62 -22.07 -8.97 2.67
C GLU A 62 -23.00 -9.58 3.74
N GLU A 63 -22.61 -10.69 4.36
CA GLU A 63 -23.48 -11.42 5.30
C GLU A 63 -23.51 -10.82 6.71
N THR A 64 -22.39 -10.24 7.16
CA THR A 64 -22.21 -9.87 8.58
C THR A 64 -21.71 -8.44 8.79
N GLY A 65 -21.29 -7.74 7.74
CA GLY A 65 -20.62 -6.43 7.85
C GLY A 65 -19.24 -6.49 8.50
N LEU A 66 -18.64 -7.68 8.58
CA LEU A 66 -17.33 -7.93 9.18
C LEU A 66 -16.31 -8.33 8.12
N LYS A 67 -15.04 -8.05 8.41
CA LYS A 67 -13.90 -8.43 7.57
C LYS A 67 -12.75 -8.95 8.42
N LEU A 68 -12.03 -9.95 7.93
CA LEU A 68 -10.73 -10.37 8.47
C LEU A 68 -9.67 -9.29 8.20
N ARG A 69 -8.76 -9.10 9.17
CA ARG A 69 -7.60 -8.21 9.02
C ARG A 69 -6.68 -8.64 7.86
N GLU A 70 -5.86 -7.70 7.38
CA GLU A 70 -5.08 -7.82 6.14
C GLU A 70 -3.96 -8.89 6.20
N ASP A 71 -3.43 -9.22 7.39
CA ASP A 71 -2.28 -10.13 7.55
C ASP A 71 -2.66 -11.57 7.97
N ASN A 72 -3.60 -12.19 7.26
CA ASN A 72 -4.11 -13.52 7.60
C ASN A 72 -3.52 -14.65 6.71
N GLU A 73 -2.19 -14.73 6.62
CA GLU A 73 -1.48 -15.77 5.85
C GLU A 73 -1.82 -17.20 6.29
N CYS A 74 -2.06 -17.39 7.59
CA CYS A 74 -2.43 -18.69 8.15
C CYS A 74 -3.79 -19.16 7.59
N ILE A 75 -4.78 -18.26 7.58
CA ILE A 75 -6.13 -18.52 7.05
C ILE A 75 -6.04 -18.76 5.54
N GLU A 76 -5.29 -17.92 4.82
CA GLU A 76 -5.04 -18.08 3.39
C GLU A 76 -4.47 -19.47 3.03
N GLY A 77 -3.44 -19.91 3.75
CA GLY A 77 -2.82 -21.21 3.54
C GLY A 77 -3.75 -22.38 3.89
N HIS A 78 -4.62 -22.21 4.87
CA HIS A 78 -5.62 -23.22 5.22
C HIS A 78 -6.73 -23.30 4.18
N LEU A 79 -7.34 -22.17 3.83
CA LEU A 79 -8.37 -22.09 2.78
C LEU A 79 -7.86 -22.66 1.46
N ARG A 80 -6.63 -22.32 1.06
CA ARG A 80 -6.02 -22.88 -0.16
C ARG A 80 -5.96 -24.41 -0.12
N ARG A 81 -5.52 -24.99 1.01
CA ARG A 81 -5.40 -26.45 1.17
C ARG A 81 -6.77 -27.12 1.17
N GLU A 82 -7.73 -26.59 1.92
CA GLU A 82 -9.08 -27.13 1.99
C GLU A 82 -9.78 -27.04 0.63
N CYS A 83 -9.78 -25.86 -0.02
CA CYS A 83 -10.33 -25.68 -1.36
C CYS A 83 -9.70 -26.66 -2.37
N GLY A 84 -8.38 -26.84 -2.35
CA GLY A 84 -7.69 -27.80 -3.21
C GLY A 84 -8.08 -29.26 -2.94
N GLN A 85 -8.23 -29.65 -1.67
CA GLN A 85 -8.69 -31.00 -1.31
C GLN A 85 -10.15 -31.24 -1.71
N ILE A 86 -11.00 -30.23 -1.53
CA ILE A 86 -12.43 -30.24 -1.83
C ILE A 86 -12.63 -30.46 -3.33
N VAL A 87 -11.93 -29.69 -4.16
CA VAL A 87 -12.02 -29.81 -5.63
C VAL A 87 -11.59 -31.21 -6.07
N ARG A 88 -10.45 -31.73 -5.58
CA ARG A 88 -10.02 -33.12 -5.87
C ARG A 88 -11.07 -34.17 -5.47
N LYS A 89 -11.63 -34.06 -4.26
CA LYS A 89 -12.67 -34.99 -3.78
C LYS A 89 -13.98 -34.89 -4.58
N SER A 90 -14.27 -33.71 -5.13
CA SER A 90 -15.48 -33.50 -5.96
C SER A 90 -15.35 -34.11 -7.34
N SER A 91 -14.16 -34.05 -7.97
CA SER A 91 -13.90 -34.67 -9.27
C SER A 91 -13.96 -36.20 -9.23
N GLU A 92 -13.69 -36.81 -8.08
CA GLU A 92 -13.69 -38.27 -7.88
C GLU A 92 -15.09 -38.84 -7.57
N LYS A 93 -16.08 -38.01 -7.24
CA LYS A 93 -17.40 -38.46 -6.75
C LYS A 93 -18.53 -38.02 -7.66
N CYS A 94 -19.44 -38.96 -7.98
CA CYS A 94 -20.66 -38.71 -8.73
C CYS A 94 -21.94 -39.08 -7.95
N GLY A 95 -23.10 -38.64 -8.45
CA GLY A 95 -24.41 -39.07 -7.96
C GLY A 95 -24.75 -38.68 -6.51
N SER A 96 -25.27 -39.62 -5.72
CA SER A 96 -25.74 -39.38 -4.34
C SER A 96 -24.59 -39.01 -3.39
N SER A 97 -23.41 -39.57 -3.60
CA SER A 97 -22.18 -39.24 -2.86
C SER A 97 -21.73 -37.80 -3.12
N HIS A 98 -21.90 -37.31 -4.35
CA HIS A 98 -21.63 -35.94 -4.72
C HIS A 98 -22.59 -34.97 -4.01
N ARG A 99 -23.90 -35.27 -4.01
CA ARG A 99 -24.90 -34.44 -3.28
C ARG A 99 -24.63 -34.38 -1.77
N LYS A 100 -24.17 -35.48 -1.16
CA LYS A 100 -23.78 -35.51 0.26
C LYS A 100 -22.53 -34.66 0.53
N LEU A 101 -21.62 -34.57 -0.43
CA LEU A 101 -20.40 -33.76 -0.31
C LEU A 101 -20.73 -32.25 -0.29
N PHE A 102 -21.61 -31.82 -1.19
CA PHE A 102 -22.02 -30.40 -1.30
C PHE A 102 -22.86 -29.89 -0.12
N LYS A 103 -23.39 -30.79 0.72
CA LYS A 103 -24.07 -30.44 1.98
C LYS A 103 -23.11 -30.25 3.16
N LYS A 104 -21.81 -30.46 2.98
CA LYS A 104 -20.82 -30.24 4.04
C LYS A 104 -20.50 -28.76 4.19
N GLU A 105 -20.05 -28.39 5.38
CA GLU A 105 -19.55 -27.05 5.70
C GLU A 105 -18.15 -27.16 6.30
N LEU A 106 -17.29 -26.22 5.94
CA LEU A 106 -16.04 -25.96 6.62
C LEU A 106 -16.32 -25.01 7.78
N LYS A 107 -15.92 -25.40 8.98
CA LYS A 107 -15.98 -24.54 10.16
C LYS A 107 -14.61 -23.93 10.40
N LEU A 108 -14.51 -22.61 10.37
CA LEU A 108 -13.33 -21.85 10.73
C LEU A 108 -13.61 -21.18 12.07
N ALA A 109 -12.80 -21.46 13.10
CA ALA A 109 -12.78 -20.58 14.25
C ALA A 109 -12.02 -19.30 13.86
N VAL A 110 -12.43 -18.15 14.38
CA VAL A 110 -11.75 -16.87 14.19
C VAL A 110 -11.79 -16.14 15.52
N GLN A 111 -10.68 -15.55 15.95
CA GLN A 111 -10.68 -14.74 17.14
C GLN A 111 -11.38 -13.41 16.84
N PHE A 112 -12.14 -12.87 17.79
CA PHE A 112 -12.79 -11.57 17.59
C PHE A 112 -11.79 -10.45 17.27
N ASP A 113 -10.55 -10.54 17.77
CA ASP A 113 -9.52 -9.55 17.47
C ASP A 113 -9.06 -9.58 16.01
N ASP A 114 -9.21 -10.72 15.33
CA ASP A 114 -8.86 -10.87 13.91
C ASP A 114 -9.94 -10.31 12.98
N LEU A 115 -11.10 -9.96 13.54
CA LEU A 115 -12.22 -9.32 12.86
C LEU A 115 -12.16 -7.80 13.04
N ALA A 116 -12.58 -7.09 12.01
CA ALA A 116 -12.83 -5.66 12.05
C ALA A 116 -14.19 -5.38 11.43
N SER A 117 -14.91 -4.39 11.96
CA SER A 117 -16.13 -3.92 11.29
C SER A 117 -15.77 -3.15 10.02
N MET A 118 -16.63 -3.24 9.01
CA MET A 118 -16.44 -2.48 7.76
C MET A 118 -16.37 -0.97 8.03
N ALA A 119 -17.21 -0.45 8.94
CA ALA A 119 -17.20 0.96 9.32
C ALA A 119 -15.86 1.42 9.93
N GLU A 120 -15.20 0.58 10.73
CA GLU A 120 -13.87 0.89 11.28
C GLU A 120 -12.80 0.94 10.19
N LEU A 121 -12.87 0.03 9.21
CA LEU A 121 -11.94 -0.01 8.08
C LEU A 121 -12.14 1.21 7.17
N GLU A 122 -13.38 1.57 6.87
CA GLU A 122 -13.72 2.78 6.10
C GLU A 122 -13.20 4.04 6.77
N LYS A 123 -13.37 4.16 8.09
CA LYS A 123 -12.84 5.29 8.87
C LYS A 123 -11.31 5.36 8.82
N LYS A 124 -10.63 4.23 8.93
CA LYS A 124 -9.17 4.17 8.80
C LYS A 124 -8.73 4.58 7.38
N LEU A 125 -9.40 4.08 6.36
CA LEU A 125 -9.11 4.43 4.96
C LEU A 125 -9.30 5.92 4.70
N ALA A 126 -10.42 6.49 5.14
CA ALA A 126 -10.68 7.93 5.04
C ALA A 126 -9.59 8.77 5.73
N SER A 127 -9.14 8.35 6.92
CA SER A 127 -8.06 9.06 7.62
C SER A 127 -6.71 8.96 6.92
N LYS A 128 -6.40 7.82 6.30
CA LYS A 128 -5.18 7.65 5.48
C LYS A 128 -5.23 8.51 4.22
N LEU A 129 -6.37 8.55 3.54
CA LEU A 129 -6.57 9.39 2.35
C LEU A 129 -6.42 10.88 2.69
N LEU A 130 -6.92 11.32 3.84
CA LEU A 130 -6.75 12.70 4.29
C LEU A 130 -5.26 13.04 4.51
N LYS A 131 -4.52 12.17 5.22
CA LYS A 131 -3.07 12.35 5.43
C LYS A 131 -2.29 12.38 4.13
N ASN A 132 -2.66 11.57 3.14
CA ASN A 132 -2.00 11.60 1.83
C ASN A 132 -2.20 12.95 1.13
N LYS A 133 -3.41 13.53 1.18
CA LYS A 133 -3.66 14.87 0.62
C LYS A 133 -2.84 15.96 1.32
N ASP A 134 -2.70 15.88 2.63
CA ASP A 134 -1.88 16.83 3.39
C ASP A 134 -0.39 16.71 3.00
N LEU A 135 0.10 15.49 2.79
CA LEU A 135 1.47 15.24 2.32
C LEU A 135 1.68 15.71 0.88
N GLU A 136 0.73 15.47 -0.02
CA GLU A 136 0.77 15.98 -1.40
C GLU A 136 0.88 17.51 -1.41
N LYS A 137 0.05 18.19 -0.63
CA LYS A 137 0.10 19.65 -0.50
C LYS A 137 1.45 20.13 0.05
N ARG A 138 2.00 19.43 1.06
CA ARG A 138 3.31 19.77 1.61
C ARG A 138 4.43 19.60 0.57
N CYS A 139 4.36 18.56 -0.26
CA CYS A 139 5.28 18.37 -1.38
C CYS A 139 5.16 19.51 -2.40
N GLU A 140 3.96 19.92 -2.77
CA GLU A 140 3.74 21.06 -3.68
C GLU A 140 4.33 22.37 -3.13
N ASP A 141 4.16 22.62 -1.83
CA ASP A 141 4.69 23.82 -1.19
C ASP A 141 6.23 23.81 -1.17
N LEU A 142 6.85 22.67 -0.85
CA LEU A 142 8.30 22.51 -0.91
C LEU A 142 8.86 22.70 -2.33
N VAL A 143 8.15 22.22 -3.35
CA VAL A 143 8.54 22.45 -4.75
C VAL A 143 8.49 23.93 -5.11
N LYS A 144 7.46 24.67 -4.68
CA LYS A 144 7.38 26.13 -4.88
C LYS A 144 8.51 26.87 -4.18
N GLU A 145 8.85 26.48 -2.95
CA GLU A 145 9.97 27.06 -2.22
C GLU A 145 11.31 26.79 -2.91
N LEU A 146 11.50 25.58 -3.44
CA LEU A 146 12.71 25.21 -4.18
C LEU A 146 12.86 26.04 -5.45
N PHE A 147 11.79 26.24 -6.23
CA PHE A 147 11.82 27.13 -7.39
C PHE A 147 12.17 28.57 -7.02
N LYS A 148 11.59 29.10 -5.94
CA LYS A 148 11.93 30.45 -5.46
C LYS A 148 13.39 30.56 -5.04
N ALA A 149 13.93 29.55 -4.35
CA ALA A 149 15.33 29.51 -3.96
C ALA A 149 16.26 29.46 -5.18
N GLN A 150 15.91 28.66 -6.19
CA GLN A 150 16.65 28.54 -7.44
C GLN A 150 16.65 29.85 -8.25
N ASP A 151 15.52 30.55 -8.30
CA ASP A 151 15.46 31.87 -8.95
C ASP A 151 16.28 32.92 -8.19
N ALA A 152 16.26 32.89 -6.85
CA ALA A 152 17.09 33.76 -6.03
C ALA A 152 18.59 33.49 -6.25
N GLU A 153 18.99 32.22 -6.33
CA GLU A 153 20.36 31.82 -6.65
C GLU A 153 20.78 32.32 -8.03
N ARG A 154 19.94 32.13 -9.05
CA ARG A 154 20.21 32.62 -10.41
C ARG A 154 20.39 34.14 -10.45
N MET A 155 19.59 34.90 -9.68
CA MET A 155 19.75 36.34 -9.57
C MET A 155 21.03 36.73 -8.83
N ALA A 156 21.40 36.00 -7.78
CA ALA A 156 22.66 36.20 -7.07
C ALA A 156 23.86 35.97 -7.99
N SER A 157 23.87 34.90 -8.79
CA SER A 157 24.93 34.64 -9.78
C SER A 157 25.06 35.76 -10.82
N LYS A 158 23.93 36.29 -11.32
CA LYS A 158 23.94 37.44 -12.25
C LYS A 158 24.49 38.70 -11.60
N ASN A 159 24.13 38.96 -10.35
CA ASN A 159 24.64 40.12 -9.61
C ASN A 159 26.15 40.00 -9.34
N PHE A 160 26.63 38.78 -9.05
CA PHE A 160 28.06 38.52 -8.89
C PHE A 160 28.83 38.81 -10.17
N ALA A 161 28.36 38.32 -11.32
CA ALA A 161 28.98 38.59 -12.62
C ALA A 161 29.03 40.10 -12.95
N ARG A 162 27.95 40.84 -12.66
CA ARG A 162 27.95 42.31 -12.82
C ARG A 162 28.94 43.02 -11.90
N ALA A 163 29.09 42.55 -10.67
CA ALA A 163 30.04 43.14 -9.73
C ALA A 163 31.49 42.96 -10.20
N GLU A 164 31.82 41.81 -10.78
CA GLU A 164 33.12 41.54 -11.40
C GLU A 164 33.39 42.46 -12.60
N GLU A 165 32.41 42.65 -13.48
CA GLU A 165 32.51 43.57 -14.62
C GLU A 165 32.74 45.03 -14.17
N ILE A 166 32.01 45.49 -13.15
CA ILE A 166 32.23 46.83 -12.56
C ILE A 166 33.63 46.97 -11.97
N ALA A 167 34.16 45.92 -11.33
CA ALA A 167 35.50 45.93 -10.76
C ALA A 167 36.57 46.04 -11.87
N ASN A 168 36.39 45.32 -12.97
CA ASN A 168 37.28 45.39 -14.15
C ASN A 168 37.27 46.79 -14.78
N LEU A 169 36.09 47.37 -15.02
CA LEU A 169 35.96 48.72 -15.57
C LEU A 169 36.59 49.79 -14.66
N LYS A 170 36.44 49.65 -13.32
CA LYS A 170 37.13 50.54 -12.36
C LYS A 170 38.65 50.42 -12.44
N ASN A 171 39.16 49.23 -12.73
CA ASN A 171 40.60 49.02 -12.88
C ASN A 171 41.12 49.64 -14.18
N GLU A 172 40.43 49.42 -15.30
CA GLU A 172 40.76 50.04 -16.59
C GLU A 172 40.72 51.57 -16.52
N ASN A 173 39.69 52.13 -15.86
CA ASN A 173 39.56 53.58 -15.73
C ASN A 173 40.71 54.18 -14.90
N ARG A 174 41.17 53.49 -13.84
CA ARG A 174 42.38 53.90 -13.10
C ARG A 174 43.61 53.90 -14.00
N ASN A 175 43.84 52.82 -14.75
CA ASN A 175 44.98 52.74 -15.67
C ASN A 175 44.94 53.86 -16.73
N LEU A 176 43.76 54.21 -17.25
CA LEU A 176 43.60 55.32 -18.20
C LEU A 176 43.88 56.67 -17.56
N HIS A 177 43.44 56.89 -16.33
CA HIS A 177 43.76 58.11 -15.57
C HIS A 177 45.27 58.24 -15.35
N ASP A 178 45.94 57.18 -14.89
CA ASP A 178 47.39 57.17 -14.67
C ASP A 178 48.15 57.47 -15.98
N TYR A 179 47.71 56.87 -17.09
CA TYR A 179 48.30 57.13 -18.41
C TYR A 179 48.10 58.58 -18.87
N LEU A 180 46.91 59.14 -18.68
CA LEU A 180 46.62 60.53 -19.03
C LEU A 180 47.48 61.49 -18.21
N GLU A 181 47.58 61.27 -16.91
CA GLU A 181 48.41 62.06 -15.99
C GLU A 181 49.89 62.02 -16.42
N GLU A 182 50.43 60.83 -16.71
CA GLU A 182 51.79 60.67 -17.21
C GLU A 182 51.99 61.37 -18.57
N SER A 183 51.01 61.28 -19.47
CA SER A 183 51.06 61.90 -20.80
C SER A 183 51.00 63.43 -20.74
N TRP A 184 50.24 64.00 -19.81
CA TRP A 184 50.12 65.43 -19.60
C TRP A 184 51.37 66.00 -18.93
N SER A 185 51.95 65.27 -17.97
CA SER A 185 53.25 65.60 -17.37
C SER A 185 54.37 65.63 -18.42
N LYS A 186 54.42 64.63 -19.33
CA LYS A 186 55.41 64.61 -20.43
C LYS A 186 55.26 65.75 -21.44
N ARG A 187 54.07 66.34 -21.58
CA ARG A 187 53.80 67.47 -22.49
C ARG A 187 53.99 68.84 -21.82
N GLY A 188 54.32 68.89 -20.52
CA GLY A 188 54.54 70.13 -19.77
C GLY A 188 53.27 70.99 -19.62
N ILE A 189 52.09 70.36 -19.61
CA ILE A 189 50.79 71.04 -19.42
C ILE A 189 50.50 71.25 -17.91
N PHE A 190 51.31 70.65 -17.04
CA PHE A 190 51.42 70.94 -15.61
C PHE A 190 52.90 70.98 -15.21
#